data_AF-A0A1V5YVQ3-F1
#
_entry.id   AF-A0A1V5YVQ3-F1
#
_cell.length_a   1.000
_cell.length_b   1.000
_cell.length_c   1.000
_cell.angle_alpha   90.00
_cell.angle_beta   90.00
_cell.angle_gamma   90.00
#
_symmetry.space_group_name_H-M   'P 1'
#
loop_
_entity.id
_entity.type
_entity.pdbx_description
1 polymer ?
#
loop_
_entity_poly.entity_id
_entity_poly.type
_entity_poly.pdbx_seq_one_letter_code
_entity_poly.pdbx_strand_id
1 'polypeptide(L)'
;MFNSVEHYFFYNRAKHNKDRIRILKSDTPNMAKFIGRAVEEVDNWNAIKLEVMLTALRAKFGQNEDLKKLLLETGDDLIEEGNTWNDLYWGVDYYTRKGENHLGKLIMRVRSEIKTVKENKLKYI
;
A
#
# COMPACT_ATOMS: atom_id res chain seq x y z
N MET A 1 -14.98 5.37 -5.43
CA MET A 1 -14.17 4.52 -4.53
C MET A 1 -13.27 3.65 -5.40
N PHE A 2 -12.03 3.35 -5.00
CA PHE A 2 -11.11 2.52 -5.78
C PHE A 2 -11.29 1.04 -5.44
N ASN A 3 -11.15 0.16 -6.42
CA ASN A 3 -11.38 -1.28 -6.27
C ASN A 3 -10.22 -2.01 -5.55
N SER A 4 -9.01 -1.43 -5.55
CA SER A 4 -7.86 -1.99 -4.85
C SER A 4 -6.79 -0.93 -4.56
N VAL A 5 -5.78 -1.32 -3.78
CA VAL A 5 -4.58 -0.51 -3.51
C VAL A 5 -3.85 -0.17 -4.82
N GLU A 6 -3.74 -1.13 -5.73
CA GLU A 6 -3.11 -0.98 -7.03
C GLU A 6 -3.83 0.06 -7.88
N HIS A 7 -5.17 0.03 -7.92
CA HIS A 7 -5.94 1.03 -8.65
C HIS A 7 -5.65 2.44 -8.12
N TYR A 8 -5.68 2.63 -6.80
CA TYR A 8 -5.38 3.93 -6.19
C TYR A 8 -3.93 4.36 -6.47
N PHE A 9 -2.97 3.47 -6.23
CA PHE A 9 -1.54 3.77 -6.33
C PHE A 9 -1.16 4.15 -7.76
N PHE A 10 -1.57 3.35 -8.75
CA PHE A 10 -1.23 3.61 -10.14
C PHE A 10 -2.04 4.76 -10.75
N TYR A 11 -3.27 5.00 -10.29
CA TYR A 11 -4.02 6.21 -10.66
C TYR A 11 -3.26 7.47 -10.26
N ASN A 12 -2.73 7.52 -9.03
CA ASN A 12 -1.96 8.66 -8.54
C ASN A 12 -0.56 8.76 -9.18
N ARG A 13 0.01 7.63 -9.62
CA ARG A 13 1.25 7.62 -10.39
C ARG A 13 1.10 8.28 -11.74
N ALA A 14 -0.01 8.02 -12.45
CA ALA A 14 -0.19 8.46 -13.83
C ALA A 14 -0.27 9.99 -13.95
N LYS A 15 0.54 10.57 -14.85
CA LYS A 15 0.55 12.00 -15.18
C LYS A 15 -0.70 12.43 -15.94
N HIS A 16 -1.09 11.63 -16.93
CA HIS A 16 -2.18 11.98 -17.86
C HIS A 16 -3.52 11.36 -17.46
N ASN A 17 -4.59 12.15 -17.59
CA ASN A 17 -5.95 11.70 -17.25
C ASN A 17 -6.42 10.49 -18.06
N LYS A 18 -6.00 10.35 -19.33
CA LYS A 18 -6.35 9.19 -20.17
C LYS A 18 -5.91 7.87 -19.52
N ASP A 19 -4.73 7.86 -18.91
CA ASP A 19 -4.16 6.66 -18.30
C ASP A 19 -4.76 6.40 -16.93
N ARG A 20 -5.07 7.45 -16.17
CA ARG A 20 -5.86 7.38 -14.94
C ARG A 20 -7.21 6.69 -15.18
N ILE A 21 -7.92 7.07 -16.24
CA ILE A 21 -9.20 6.46 -16.61
C ILE A 21 -9.01 4.99 -16.98
N ARG A 22 -7.97 4.64 -17.74
CA ARG A 22 -7.67 3.24 -18.09
C ARG A 22 -7.38 2.37 -16.87
N ILE A 23 -6.60 2.88 -15.92
CA ILE A 23 -6.29 2.20 -14.65
C ILE A 23 -7.56 2.04 -13.82
N LEU A 24 -8.35 3.10 -13.68
CA LEU A 24 -9.58 3.06 -12.89
C LEU A 24 -10.61 2.05 -13.45
N LYS A 25 -10.68 1.92 -14.77
CA LYS A 25 -11.62 1.03 -15.47
C LYS A 25 -11.10 -0.40 -15.63
N SER A 26 -9.88 -0.72 -15.21
CA SER A 26 -9.36 -2.08 -15.36
C SER A 26 -10.05 -3.04 -14.41
N ASP A 27 -10.23 -4.30 -14.82
CA ASP A 27 -11.06 -5.25 -14.06
C ASP A 27 -10.36 -5.80 -12.81
N THR A 28 -9.02 -5.83 -12.80
CA THR A 28 -8.26 -6.50 -11.73
C THR A 28 -7.10 -5.66 -11.22
N PRO A 29 -6.68 -5.85 -9.96
CA PRO A 29 -5.48 -5.22 -9.40
C PRO A 29 -4.22 -5.44 -10.26
N ASN A 30 -4.07 -6.65 -10.80
CA ASN A 30 -2.95 -7.00 -11.67
C ASN A 30 -2.99 -6.21 -12.98
N MET A 31 -4.17 -6.01 -13.57
CA MET A 31 -4.32 -5.18 -14.77
C MET A 31 -4.03 -3.71 -14.48
N ALA A 32 -4.53 -3.16 -13.36
CA ALA A 32 -4.20 -1.81 -12.91
C ALA A 32 -2.68 -1.61 -12.77
N LYS A 33 -1.99 -2.59 -12.15
CA LYS A 33 -0.54 -2.61 -12.00
C LYS A 33 0.20 -2.72 -13.33
N PHE A 34 -0.29 -3.57 -14.23
CA PHE A 34 0.30 -3.72 -15.56
C PHE A 34 0.22 -2.42 -16.35
N ILE A 35 -0.96 -1.81 -16.44
CA ILE A 35 -1.16 -0.54 -17.15
C ILE A 35 -0.32 0.55 -16.49
N GLY A 36 -0.43 0.72 -15.17
CA GLY A 36 0.27 1.76 -14.41
C GLY A 36 1.79 1.63 -14.35
N ARG A 37 2.35 0.50 -14.76
CA ARG A 37 3.81 0.35 -14.94
C ARG A 37 4.30 1.00 -16.23
N ALA A 38 3.44 1.11 -17.25
CA ALA A 38 3.78 1.62 -18.58
C ALA A 38 3.45 3.10 -18.81
N VAL A 39 2.83 3.78 -17.83
CA VAL A 39 2.42 5.19 -17.96
C VAL A 39 3.57 6.15 -17.68
N GLU A 40 3.47 7.35 -18.23
CA GLU A 40 4.28 8.48 -17.76
C GLU A 40 3.87 8.84 -16.33
N GLU A 41 4.84 8.92 -15.43
CA GLU A 41 4.61 9.26 -14.03
C GLU A 41 4.58 10.76 -13.78
N VAL A 42 3.90 11.19 -12.71
CA VAL A 42 3.93 12.58 -12.25
C VAL A 42 5.36 12.99 -11.86
N ASP A 43 5.72 14.25 -12.10
CA ASP A 43 7.11 14.71 -12.05
C ASP A 43 7.81 14.47 -10.70
N ASN A 44 7.07 14.51 -9.59
CA ASN A 44 7.58 14.30 -8.23
C ASN A 44 7.29 12.91 -7.67
N TRP A 45 7.03 11.91 -8.53
CA TRP A 45 6.54 10.59 -8.10
C TRP A 45 7.40 9.93 -7.02
N ASN A 46 8.73 9.97 -7.16
CA ASN A 46 9.64 9.37 -6.18
C ASN A 46 9.52 9.99 -4.77
N ALA A 47 9.15 11.26 -4.67
CA ALA A 47 8.96 11.94 -3.38
C ALA A 47 7.62 11.60 -2.73
N ILE A 48 6.59 11.24 -3.50
CA ILE A 48 5.21 11.08 -2.99
C ILE A 48 4.74 9.62 -2.92
N LYS A 49 5.39 8.69 -3.62
CA LYS A 49 4.91 7.30 -3.76
C LYS A 49 4.69 6.58 -2.43
N LEU A 50 5.51 6.86 -1.41
CA LEU A 50 5.35 6.27 -0.08
C LEU A 50 4.08 6.77 0.62
N GLU A 51 3.80 8.08 0.56
CA GLU A 51 2.59 8.66 1.15
C GLU A 51 1.31 8.26 0.40
N VAL A 52 1.40 8.11 -0.92
CA VAL A 52 0.31 7.56 -1.74
C VAL A 52 0.01 6.12 -1.31
N MET A 53 1.03 5.26 -1.17
CA MET A 53 0.86 3.90 -0.69
C MET A 53 0.29 3.85 0.73
N LEU A 54 0.82 4.68 1.64
CA LEU A 54 0.33 4.76 3.00
C LEU A 54 -1.16 5.13 3.06
N THR A 55 -1.59 6.09 2.25
CA THR A 55 -3.00 6.47 2.14
C THR A 55 -3.87 5.30 1.66
N ALA A 56 -3.39 4.53 0.68
CA ALA A 56 -4.09 3.35 0.19
C ALA A 56 -4.21 2.26 1.27
N LEU A 57 -3.15 2.03 2.05
CA LEU A 57 -3.14 1.05 3.13
C LEU A 57 -4.07 1.46 4.28
N ARG A 58 -4.06 2.75 4.66
CA ARG A 58 -5.02 3.31 5.64
C ARG A 58 -6.46 3.05 5.20
N ALA A 59 -6.77 3.28 3.92
CA ALA A 59 -8.09 2.98 3.38
C ALA A 59 -8.39 1.46 3.44
N LYS A 60 -7.47 0.61 2.97
CA LYS A 60 -7.63 -0.86 2.96
C LYS A 60 -7.94 -1.42 4.35
N PHE A 61 -7.11 -1.09 5.34
CA PHE A 61 -7.28 -1.57 6.71
C PHE A 61 -8.35 -0.79 7.49
N GLY A 62 -8.66 0.44 7.10
CA GLY A 62 -9.71 1.24 7.73
C GLY A 62 -11.11 0.80 7.34
N GLN A 63 -11.31 0.40 6.09
CA GLN A 63 -12.61 0.05 5.50
C GLN A 63 -12.98 -1.43 5.65
N ASN A 64 -12.00 -2.30 5.88
CA ASN A 64 -12.21 -3.74 6.03
C ASN A 64 -11.85 -4.18 7.45
N GLU A 65 -12.87 -4.43 8.27
CA GLU A 65 -12.69 -4.78 9.69
C GLU A 65 -11.98 -6.13 9.88
N ASP A 66 -12.19 -7.11 9.00
CA ASP A 66 -11.51 -8.40 9.09
C ASP A 66 -10.01 -8.26 8.84
N LEU A 67 -9.62 -7.50 7.81
CA LEU A 67 -8.22 -7.19 7.55
C LEU A 67 -7.60 -6.34 8.66
N LYS A 68 -8.36 -5.41 9.24
CA LYS A 68 -7.93 -4.61 10.39
C LYS A 68 -7.61 -5.51 11.59
N LYS A 69 -8.49 -6.47 11.87
CA LYS A 69 -8.32 -7.43 12.96
C LYS A 69 -7.08 -8.29 12.73
N LEU A 70 -6.94 -8.88 11.54
CA LEU A 70 -5.75 -9.66 11.16
C LEU A 70 -4.46 -8.83 11.32
N LEU A 71 -4.47 -7.57 10.89
CA LEU A 71 -3.31 -6.69 11.08
C LEU A 71 -2.99 -6.46 12.56
N LEU A 72 -3.98 -6.24 13.42
CA LEU A 72 -3.76 -6.06 14.85
C LEU A 72 -3.29 -7.35 15.54
N GLU A 73 -3.75 -8.52 15.08
CA GLU A 73 -3.35 -9.84 15.60
C GLU A 73 -1.87 -10.16 15.37
N THR A 74 -1.22 -9.52 14.39
CA THR A 74 0.24 -9.59 14.24
C THR A 74 1.01 -8.99 15.42
N GLY A 75 0.33 -8.36 16.39
CA GLY A 75 0.93 -7.89 17.62
C GLY A 75 2.05 -6.88 17.37
N ASP A 76 3.25 -7.23 17.82
CA ASP A 76 4.47 -6.45 17.64
C ASP A 76 5.46 -7.15 16.68
N ASP A 77 5.04 -8.22 16.02
CA ASP A 77 5.86 -8.93 15.05
C ASP A 77 6.24 -8.01 13.89
N LEU A 78 7.45 -8.24 13.37
CA LEU A 78 7.93 -7.56 12.17
C LEU A 78 7.18 -8.11 10.95
N ILE A 79 6.68 -7.21 10.10
CA ILE A 79 6.05 -7.57 8.84
C ILE A 79 7.06 -7.34 7.71
N GLU A 80 7.42 -8.42 7.04
CA GLU A 80 8.27 -8.42 5.85
C GLU A 80 7.42 -8.71 4.62
N GLU A 81 7.53 -7.87 3.60
CA GLU A 81 6.98 -8.20 2.28
C GLU A 81 8.01 -9.01 1.48
N GLY A 82 7.85 -10.33 1.46
CA GLY A 82 8.77 -11.25 0.83
C GLY A 82 8.51 -11.40 -0.67
N ASN A 83 9.57 -11.41 -1.48
CA ASN A 83 9.47 -11.67 -2.92
C ASN A 83 10.59 -12.56 -3.46
N THR A 84 10.41 -13.08 -4.66
CA THR A 84 11.41 -13.93 -5.37
C THR A 84 11.85 -13.34 -6.72
N TRP A 85 11.52 -12.07 -6.96
CA TRP A 85 11.71 -11.38 -8.24
C TRP A 85 12.54 -10.10 -8.10
N ASN A 86 13.37 -10.01 -7.05
CA ASN A 86 14.31 -8.91 -6.82
C ASN A 86 13.66 -7.52 -6.71
N ASP A 87 12.44 -7.43 -6.15
CA ASP A 87 11.88 -6.15 -5.70
C ASP A 87 12.50 -5.77 -4.35
N LEU A 88 13.62 -5.07 -4.43
CA LEU A 88 14.38 -4.63 -3.25
C LEU A 88 13.84 -3.32 -2.66
N TYR A 89 12.87 -2.65 -3.28
CA TYR A 89 12.35 -1.38 -2.77
C TYR A 89 11.16 -1.62 -1.86
N TRP A 90 10.12 -2.30 -2.36
CA TRP A 90 8.91 -2.53 -1.57
C TRP A 90 9.05 -3.69 -0.59
N GLY A 91 9.82 -4.70 -0.95
CA GLY A 91 9.96 -5.94 -0.21
C GLY A 91 11.40 -6.34 0.09
N VAL A 92 11.56 -7.60 0.49
CA VAL A 92 12.82 -8.31 0.72
C VAL A 92 12.84 -9.53 -0.19
N ASP A 93 13.90 -9.63 -1.00
CA ASP A 93 14.12 -10.79 -1.85
C ASP A 93 14.52 -12.01 -1.01
N TYR A 94 13.85 -13.14 -1.23
CA TYR A 94 14.00 -14.36 -0.44
C TYR A 94 15.39 -14.97 -0.57
N TYR A 95 15.96 -14.97 -1.77
CA TYR A 95 17.24 -15.64 -2.05
C TYR A 95 18.43 -14.83 -1.54
N THR A 96 18.38 -13.50 -1.70
CA THR A 96 19.47 -12.61 -1.29
C THR A 96 19.31 -12.08 0.13
N ARG A 97 18.10 -12.16 0.70
CA ARG A 97 17.70 -11.56 1.99
C ARG A 97 17.97 -10.05 2.04
N LYS A 98 17.95 -9.38 0.88
CA LYS A 98 18.13 -7.92 0.74
C LYS A 98 16.80 -7.26 0.40
N GLY A 99 16.64 -6.02 0.84
CA GLY A 99 15.52 -5.17 0.45
C GLY A 99 15.17 -4.15 1.54
N GLU A 100 14.58 -3.05 1.13
CA GLU A 100 14.23 -1.93 1.99
C GLU A 100 12.93 -2.17 2.76
N ASN A 101 12.10 -3.14 2.33
CA ASN A 101 10.85 -3.53 2.96
C ASN A 101 9.91 -2.33 3.23
N HIS A 102 9.83 -1.36 2.30
CA HIS A 102 8.98 -0.19 2.50
C HIS A 102 7.51 -0.55 2.73
N LEU A 103 6.99 -1.58 2.04
CA LEU A 103 5.60 -1.97 2.19
C LEU A 103 5.32 -2.53 3.60
N GLY A 104 6.16 -3.44 4.08
CA GLY A 104 6.07 -3.97 5.45
C GLY A 104 6.15 -2.86 6.51
N LYS A 105 7.09 -1.92 6.36
CA LYS A 105 7.21 -0.74 7.24
C LYS A 105 5.94 0.12 7.25
N LEU A 106 5.34 0.38 6.10
CA LEU A 106 4.09 1.17 6.02
C LEU A 106 2.91 0.41 6.64
N ILE A 107 2.81 -0.90 6.45
CA ILE A 107 1.77 -1.73 7.08
C ILE A 107 1.90 -1.67 8.61
N MET A 108 3.11 -1.79 9.15
CA MET A 108 3.36 -1.64 10.58
C MET A 108 3.04 -0.23 11.10
N ARG A 109 3.32 0.83 10.31
CA ARG A 109 2.89 2.19 10.64
C ARG A 109 1.36 2.29 10.75
N VAL A 110 0.62 1.72 9.79
CA VAL A 110 -0.86 1.69 9.85
C VAL A 110 -1.36 0.92 11.07
N ARG A 111 -0.72 -0.22 11.41
CA ARG A 111 -1.01 -0.98 12.64
C ARG A 111 -0.89 -0.09 13.89
N SER A 112 0.20 0.65 14.02
CA SER A 112 0.42 1.57 15.14
C SER A 112 -0.62 2.69 15.19
N GLU A 113 -0.95 3.30 14.05
CA GLU A 113 -1.98 4.36 13.96
C GLU A 113 -3.35 3.84 14.44
N ILE A 114 -3.73 2.61 14.07
CA ILE A 114 -4.99 1.99 14.50
C ILE A 114 -4.98 1.71 16.01
N LYS A 115 -3.87 1.19 16.56
CA LYS A 115 -3.72 0.94 18.02
C LYS A 115 -3.94 2.23 18.82
N THR A 116 -3.29 3.33 18.42
CA THR A 116 -3.40 4.63 19.10
C THR A 116 -4.83 5.19 19.09
N VAL A 117 -5.54 5.09 17.97
CA VAL A 117 -6.94 5.55 17.89
C VAL A 117 -7.84 4.72 18.82
N LYS A 118 -7.62 3.41 18.93
CA LYS A 118 -8.38 2.53 19.82
C LYS A 118 -8.14 2.86 21.29
N GLU A 119 -6.89 3.06 21.69
CA GLU A 119 -6.53 3.47 23.06
C GLU A 119 -7.15 4.81 23.44
N ASN A 120 -7.12 5.79 22.53
CA ASN A 120 -7.76 7.08 22.76
C ASN A 120 -9.27 6.92 22.94
N LYS A 121 -9.95 6.08 22.15
CA LYS A 121 -11.40 5.82 22.34
C LYS A 121 -11.71 5.16 23.69
N LEU A 122 -10.86 4.24 24.17
CA LEU A 122 -11.06 3.58 25.46
C LEU A 122 -10.82 4.49 26.67
N LYS A 123 -10.09 5.60 26.51
CA LYS A 123 -9.82 6.58 27.58
C LYS A 123 -10.97 7.57 27.85
N TYR A 124 -11.98 7.62 26.98
CA TYR A 124 -13.11 8.55 27.07
C TYR A 124 -14.48 7.86 27.25
N ILE A 125 -14.49 6.61 27.70
CA ILE A 125 -15.69 5.86 28.13
C ILE A 125 -15.60 5.58 29.63
#